data_AF-A0A0W0R3A7-F1
#
_entry.id   AF-A0A0W0R3A7-F1
#
_cell.length_a   1.000
_cell.length_b   1.000
_cell.length_c   1.000
_cell.angle_alpha   90.00
_cell.angle_beta   90.00
_cell.angle_gamma   90.00
#
_symmetry.space_group_name_H-M   'P 1'
#
loop_
_entity.id
_entity.type
_entity.pdbx_description
1 polymer ?
#
loop_
_entity_poly.entity_id
_entity_poly.type
_entity_poly.pdbx_seq_one_letter_code
_entity_poly.pdbx_strand_id
1 'polypeptide(L)'
;MTLIPFTPEIRLDQITAENYWDISAKPKIERENIAKLLVESLTEQDFLLVVSHLSDVCFTVCGPLFIRQGASNFLADLIKRYVDTYDGEKIAELFNLEGPQGLGKYTFSQRTVALVNTLVTKAREKQAATGKPEYFDYLAANITNKVWQPIIANRLAPTHELAKQLQQFALNKEIGHKILHQCIIAYEEEAYADSVHSSPSYTYAFTWTQDQEQRYGIALDTLRKTINEVISKPHLKKDAEKIIIQIESHKLAKDINPDTLIACLVNNKQFLTARIRKEQYLEQAEKLKGVGFKILGGLMIAFAIALITSGFFLTSIPIGVNIAFLTGGFFIGTMGMRFFKKPDIKASDAENDRSELNVGIAL
;
A
#
# COMPACT_ATOMS: atom_id res chain seq x y z
N MET A 1 5.76 30.64 -25.99
CA MET A 1 6.19 30.24 -24.63
C MET A 1 7.56 29.61 -24.79
N THR A 2 8.61 30.33 -24.40
CA THR A 2 10.00 29.97 -24.68
C THR A 2 10.49 29.06 -23.55
N LEU A 3 10.72 27.78 -23.85
CA LEU A 3 11.30 26.84 -22.90
C LEU A 3 12.73 27.27 -22.59
N ILE A 4 12.98 27.65 -21.33
CA ILE A 4 14.33 27.87 -20.81
C ILE A 4 15.05 26.51 -20.84
N PRO A 5 16.30 26.41 -21.32
CA PRO A 5 17.01 25.15 -21.38
C PRO A 5 17.28 24.65 -19.96
N PHE A 6 16.69 23.51 -19.63
CA PHE A 6 17.00 22.74 -18.44
C PHE A 6 18.39 22.12 -18.63
N THR A 7 19.40 22.58 -17.89
CA THR A 7 20.67 21.85 -17.78
C THR A 7 20.92 21.39 -16.35
N PRO A 8 20.34 20.26 -15.94
CA PRO A 8 21.09 19.20 -15.30
C PRO A 8 21.66 18.31 -16.42
N GLU A 9 22.94 17.98 -16.37
CA GLU A 9 23.55 16.96 -17.26
C GLU A 9 22.88 15.58 -17.18
N ILE A 10 21.85 15.43 -16.33
CA ILE A 10 21.08 14.21 -16.10
C ILE A 10 19.73 14.35 -16.81
N ARG A 11 19.64 13.73 -17.97
CA ARG A 11 18.39 13.39 -18.65
C ARG A 11 17.67 12.33 -17.81
N LEU A 12 16.68 12.73 -17.01
CA LEU A 12 15.96 11.82 -16.09
C LEU A 12 15.25 10.68 -16.82
N ASP A 13 14.79 10.94 -18.05
CA ASP A 13 14.24 9.97 -18.99
C ASP A 13 15.27 8.92 -19.43
N GLN A 14 16.57 9.22 -19.31
CA GLN A 14 17.68 8.33 -19.68
C GLN A 14 18.27 7.57 -18.48
N ILE A 15 17.72 7.75 -17.28
CA ILE A 15 18.14 6.94 -16.13
C ILE A 15 17.60 5.53 -16.32
N THR A 16 18.49 4.56 -16.46
CA THR A 16 18.18 3.14 -16.63
C THR A 16 18.65 2.35 -15.41
N ALA A 17 18.30 1.07 -15.35
CA ALA A 17 18.83 0.17 -14.33
C ALA A 17 20.37 0.07 -14.36
N GLU A 18 20.98 0.28 -15.53
CA GLU A 18 22.43 0.15 -15.74
C GLU A 18 23.20 1.37 -15.20
N ASN A 19 22.66 2.58 -15.35
CA ASN A 19 23.33 3.83 -14.95
C ASN A 19 22.78 4.45 -13.65
N TYR A 20 21.74 3.86 -13.04
CA TYR A 20 21.15 4.36 -11.78
C TYR A 20 22.18 4.51 -10.66
N TRP A 21 23.16 3.59 -10.62
CA TRP A 21 24.21 3.62 -9.63
C TRP A 21 25.20 4.76 -9.82
N ASP A 22 25.39 5.27 -11.04
CA ASP A 22 26.29 6.41 -11.28
C ASP A 22 25.76 7.67 -10.60
N ILE A 23 24.46 7.90 -10.68
CA ILE A 23 23.79 9.01 -10.00
C ILE A 23 23.76 8.78 -8.49
N SER A 24 23.48 7.54 -8.08
CA SER A 24 23.48 7.19 -6.66
C SER A 24 24.89 7.21 -6.05
N ALA A 25 25.95 7.10 -6.84
CA ALA A 25 27.35 7.17 -6.40
C ALA A 25 27.89 8.61 -6.26
N LYS A 26 27.19 9.61 -6.81
CA LYS A 26 27.56 11.03 -6.64
C LYS A 26 27.63 11.39 -5.15
N PRO A 27 28.49 12.33 -4.73
CA PRO A 27 28.54 12.83 -3.36
C PRO A 27 27.17 13.25 -2.84
N LYS A 28 26.91 13.05 -1.54
CA LYS A 28 25.62 13.34 -0.91
C LYS A 28 25.10 14.75 -1.23
N ILE A 29 25.97 15.76 -1.06
CA ILE A 29 25.63 17.16 -1.31
C ILE A 29 25.20 17.38 -2.76
N GLU A 30 25.88 16.74 -3.72
CA GLU A 30 25.54 16.85 -5.14
C GLU A 30 24.18 16.24 -5.43
N ARG A 31 23.88 15.06 -4.89
CA ARG A 31 22.57 14.41 -5.04
C ARG A 31 21.45 15.23 -4.41
N GLU A 32 21.66 15.76 -3.21
CA GLU A 32 20.68 16.61 -2.53
C GLU A 32 20.43 17.91 -3.31
N ASN A 33 21.46 18.48 -3.95
CA ASN A 33 21.32 19.63 -4.84
C ASN A 33 20.54 19.29 -6.11
N ILE A 34 20.82 18.16 -6.75
CA ILE A 34 20.04 17.70 -7.91
C ILE A 34 18.58 17.47 -7.51
N ALA A 35 18.33 16.76 -6.41
CA ALA A 35 16.99 16.53 -5.89
C ALA A 35 16.24 17.85 -5.62
N LYS A 36 16.91 18.82 -5.00
CA LYS A 36 16.36 20.16 -4.78
C LYS A 36 15.98 20.84 -6.09
N LEU A 37 16.87 20.87 -7.07
CA LEU A 37 16.61 21.49 -8.36
C LEU A 37 15.37 20.87 -9.02
N LEU A 38 15.27 19.54 -9.04
CA LEU A 38 14.13 18.85 -9.64
C LEU A 38 12.80 19.15 -8.95
N VAL A 39 12.77 19.18 -7.62
CA VAL A 39 11.56 19.54 -6.87
C VAL A 39 11.13 20.98 -7.13
N GLU A 40 12.08 21.90 -7.33
CA GLU A 40 11.80 23.33 -7.54
C GLU A 40 11.43 23.69 -8.99
N SER A 41 11.77 22.83 -9.95
CA SER A 41 11.70 23.18 -11.38
C SER A 41 10.74 22.32 -12.19
N LEU A 42 10.31 21.17 -11.68
CA LEU A 42 9.31 20.33 -12.31
C LEU A 42 7.90 20.71 -11.87
N THR A 43 6.94 20.57 -12.78
CA THR A 43 5.52 20.55 -12.37
C THR A 43 5.25 19.32 -11.52
N GLU A 44 4.18 19.33 -10.73
CA GLU A 44 3.78 18.17 -9.92
C GLU A 44 3.59 16.91 -10.78
N GLN A 45 2.94 17.04 -11.94
CA GLN A 45 2.73 15.92 -12.85
C GLN A 45 4.05 15.36 -13.40
N ASP A 46 4.95 16.24 -13.84
CA ASP A 46 6.27 15.82 -14.35
C ASP A 46 7.11 15.17 -13.24
N PHE A 47 7.04 15.71 -12.03
CA PHE A 47 7.72 15.15 -10.87
C PHE A 47 7.22 13.73 -10.56
N LEU A 48 5.90 13.50 -10.56
CA LEU A 48 5.32 12.18 -10.34
C LEU A 48 5.70 11.19 -11.43
N LEU A 49 5.81 11.63 -12.70
CA LEU A 49 6.32 10.80 -13.80
C LEU A 49 7.79 10.39 -13.57
N VAL A 50 8.63 11.31 -13.11
CA VAL A 50 10.03 11.03 -12.74
C VAL A 50 10.10 10.03 -11.59
N VAL A 51 9.32 10.22 -10.53
CA VAL A 51 9.29 9.29 -9.40
C VAL A 51 8.79 7.91 -9.84
N SER A 52 7.77 7.86 -10.67
CA SER A 52 7.24 6.62 -11.26
C SER A 52 8.34 5.86 -12.02
N HIS A 53 9.05 6.54 -12.91
CA HIS A 53 10.17 5.98 -13.67
C HIS A 53 11.31 5.49 -12.78
N LEU A 54 11.77 6.34 -11.86
CA LEU A 54 12.85 5.99 -10.93
C LEU A 54 12.46 4.85 -9.99
N SER A 55 11.18 4.73 -9.65
CA SER A 55 10.69 3.60 -8.85
C SER A 55 10.80 2.29 -9.62
N ASP A 56 10.41 2.27 -10.90
CA ASP A 56 10.57 1.10 -11.76
C ASP A 56 12.04 0.69 -11.91
N VAL A 57 12.94 1.66 -12.07
CA VAL A 57 14.38 1.45 -12.07
C VAL A 57 14.86 0.86 -10.73
N CYS A 58 14.48 1.48 -9.61
CA CYS A 58 14.87 1.03 -8.27
C CYS A 58 14.36 -0.38 -7.95
N PHE A 59 13.14 -0.72 -8.33
CA PHE A 59 12.63 -2.08 -8.14
C PHE A 59 13.37 -3.11 -9.00
N THR A 60 13.82 -2.71 -10.18
CA THR A 60 14.62 -3.57 -11.07
C THR A 60 16.02 -3.82 -10.49
N VAL A 61 16.64 -2.78 -9.95
CA VAL A 61 18.02 -2.83 -9.43
C VAL A 61 18.09 -3.41 -8.01
N CYS A 62 17.23 -2.96 -7.10
CA CYS A 62 17.28 -3.28 -5.66
C CYS A 62 16.28 -4.37 -5.26
N GLY A 63 15.39 -4.79 -6.17
CA GLY A 63 14.34 -5.75 -5.89
C GLY A 63 13.37 -5.27 -4.79
N PRO A 64 12.84 -6.19 -3.96
CA PRO A 64 11.89 -5.85 -2.88
C PRO A 64 12.46 -4.94 -1.80
N LEU A 65 13.78 -4.82 -1.69
CA LEU A 65 14.46 -3.94 -0.72
C LEU A 65 14.49 -2.48 -1.17
N PHE A 66 13.71 -2.10 -2.20
CA PHE A 66 13.41 -0.74 -2.64
C PHE A 66 13.93 0.39 -1.75
N ILE A 67 14.83 1.24 -2.26
CA ILE A 67 15.49 2.36 -1.56
C ILE A 67 16.23 2.06 -0.23
N ARG A 68 16.17 0.83 0.29
CA ARG A 68 16.83 0.38 1.53
C ARG A 68 18.30 0.05 1.32
N GLN A 69 18.68 -0.41 0.13
CA GLN A 69 20.07 -0.76 -0.18
C GLN A 69 20.95 0.49 -0.26
N GLY A 70 21.98 0.53 0.59
CA GLY A 70 22.99 1.58 0.61
C GLY A 70 22.60 2.85 1.40
N ALA A 71 23.61 3.59 1.85
CA ALA A 71 23.46 4.93 2.40
C ALA A 71 23.16 5.99 1.32
N SER A 72 23.24 5.59 0.05
CA SER A 72 23.31 6.45 -1.11
C SER A 72 22.24 6.03 -2.12
N ASN A 73 21.04 6.62 -2.01
CA ASN A 73 19.94 6.31 -2.92
C ASN A 73 19.29 7.60 -3.39
N PHE A 74 19.43 7.89 -4.68
CA PHE A 74 18.96 9.15 -5.26
C PHE A 74 17.44 9.29 -5.20
N LEU A 75 16.67 8.21 -5.42
CA LEU A 75 15.21 8.26 -5.31
C LEU A 75 14.76 8.61 -3.88
N ALA A 76 15.41 8.07 -2.85
CA ALA A 76 15.14 8.43 -1.47
C ALA A 76 15.42 9.92 -1.20
N ASP A 77 16.54 10.43 -1.67
CA ASP A 77 16.91 11.85 -1.52
C ASP A 77 15.87 12.76 -2.21
N LEU A 78 15.37 12.36 -3.40
CA LEU A 78 14.33 13.06 -4.15
C LEU A 78 12.98 13.08 -3.41
N ILE A 79 12.51 11.91 -2.96
CA ILE A 79 11.25 11.77 -2.20
C ILE A 79 11.33 12.57 -0.90
N LYS A 80 12.43 12.42 -0.15
CA LYS A 80 12.71 13.18 1.08
C LYS A 80 12.61 14.68 0.82
N ARG A 81 13.28 15.20 -0.21
CA ARG A 81 13.25 16.64 -0.51
C ARG A 81 11.85 17.13 -0.87
N TYR A 82 11.10 16.36 -1.66
CA TYR A 82 9.74 16.71 -2.03
C TYR A 82 8.83 16.80 -0.81
N VAL A 83 8.83 15.76 0.05
CA VAL A 83 7.95 15.80 1.22
C VAL A 83 8.39 16.82 2.25
N ASP A 84 9.71 16.99 2.45
CA ASP A 84 10.23 18.02 3.35
C ASP A 84 9.77 19.43 2.95
N THR A 85 9.59 19.68 1.65
CA THR A 85 9.12 20.96 1.11
C THR A 85 7.65 21.23 1.43
N TYR A 86 6.79 20.19 1.44
CA TYR A 86 5.33 20.38 1.57
C TYR A 86 4.76 20.02 2.95
N ASP A 87 5.40 19.11 3.68
CA ASP A 87 4.91 18.63 4.98
C ASP A 87 6.00 18.62 6.07
N GLY A 88 7.26 18.94 5.75
CA GLY A 88 8.39 18.76 6.66
C GLY A 88 8.27 19.45 8.01
N GLU A 89 7.81 20.70 8.03
CA GLU A 89 7.59 21.46 9.27
C GLU A 89 6.54 20.80 10.16
N LYS A 90 5.37 20.49 9.59
CA LYS A 90 4.26 19.87 10.32
C LYS A 90 4.60 18.47 10.81
N ILE A 91 5.31 17.68 10.00
CA ILE A 91 5.81 16.35 10.38
C ILE A 91 6.71 16.47 11.62
N ALA A 92 7.68 17.40 11.61
CA ALA A 92 8.59 17.58 12.72
C ALA A 92 7.89 18.10 13.98
N GLU A 93 6.98 19.06 13.84
CA GLU A 93 6.17 19.60 14.93
C GLU A 93 5.32 18.51 15.59
N LEU A 94 4.56 17.74 14.81
CA LEU A 94 3.73 16.65 15.31
C LEU A 94 4.55 15.56 15.98
N PHE A 95 5.70 15.21 15.40
CA PHE A 95 6.59 14.23 16.03
C PHE A 95 7.14 14.75 17.36
N ASN A 96 7.46 16.03 17.47
CA ASN A 96 7.95 16.63 18.71
C ASN A 96 6.88 16.67 19.81
N LEU A 97 5.62 16.88 19.44
CA LEU A 97 4.50 16.97 20.38
C LEU A 97 3.93 15.60 20.80
N GLU A 98 3.76 14.69 19.85
CA GLU A 98 3.03 13.42 20.04
C GLU A 98 3.89 12.17 19.80
N GLY A 99 5.17 12.35 19.46
CA GLY A 99 6.05 11.26 19.08
C GLY A 99 5.61 10.56 17.78
N PRO A 100 6.02 9.30 17.59
CA PRO A 100 5.68 8.51 16.40
C PRO A 100 4.17 8.37 16.13
N GLN A 101 3.35 8.41 17.18
CA GLN A 101 1.90 8.19 17.07
C GLN A 101 1.17 9.37 16.43
N GLY A 102 1.70 10.60 16.58
CA GLY A 102 1.11 11.80 15.97
C GLY A 102 1.11 11.72 14.44
N LEU A 103 2.18 11.17 13.85
CA LEU A 103 2.27 10.97 12.40
C LEU A 103 1.23 9.99 11.87
N GLY A 104 0.82 9.01 12.65
CA GLY A 104 -0.23 8.06 12.29
C GLY A 104 -1.64 8.64 12.34
N LYS A 105 -1.81 9.93 12.63
CA LYS A 105 -3.08 10.68 12.60
C LYS A 105 -3.01 11.91 11.69
N TYR A 106 -1.83 12.19 11.13
CA TYR A 106 -1.60 13.39 10.35
C TYR A 106 -2.28 13.30 8.98
N THR A 107 -2.91 14.39 8.56
CA THR A 107 -3.43 14.54 7.20
C THR A 107 -2.35 15.20 6.35
N PHE A 108 -1.73 14.42 5.47
CA PHE A 108 -0.68 14.89 4.58
C PHE A 108 -1.22 15.81 3.49
N SER A 109 -0.37 16.68 2.94
CA SER A 109 -0.72 17.46 1.76
C SER A 109 -1.08 16.57 0.57
N GLN A 110 -1.94 17.07 -0.33
CA GLN A 110 -2.32 16.31 -1.54
C GLN A 110 -1.12 15.91 -2.39
N ARG A 111 -0.09 16.75 -2.42
CA ARG A 111 1.17 16.46 -3.09
C ARG A 111 1.87 15.24 -2.54
N THR A 112 1.95 15.14 -1.22
CA THR A 112 2.53 13.97 -0.55
C THR A 112 1.66 12.74 -0.70
N VAL A 113 0.33 12.92 -0.65
CA VAL A 113 -0.64 11.84 -0.92
C VAL A 113 -0.44 11.26 -2.31
N ALA A 114 -0.41 12.10 -3.36
CA ALA A 114 -0.20 11.68 -4.75
C ALA A 114 1.17 11.00 -4.96
N LEU A 115 2.23 11.52 -4.33
CA LEU A 115 3.56 10.91 -4.33
C LEU A 115 3.54 9.52 -3.72
N VAL A 116 3.02 9.38 -2.51
CA VAL A 116 2.95 8.10 -1.80
C VAL A 116 2.11 7.11 -2.60
N ASN A 117 1.01 7.55 -3.21
CA ASN A 117 0.16 6.66 -4.00
C ASN A 117 0.81 6.22 -5.33
N THR A 118 1.65 7.06 -5.92
CA THR A 118 2.51 6.68 -7.06
C THR A 118 3.44 5.53 -6.66
N LEU A 119 4.11 5.63 -5.51
CA LEU A 119 4.99 4.57 -4.99
C LEU A 119 4.23 3.27 -4.69
N VAL A 120 3.04 3.38 -4.07
CA VAL A 120 2.18 2.23 -3.77
C VAL A 120 1.74 1.53 -5.06
N THR A 121 1.31 2.30 -6.06
CA THR A 121 0.91 1.77 -7.38
C THR A 121 2.06 0.99 -8.00
N LYS A 122 3.28 1.55 -8.03
CA LYS A 122 4.46 0.87 -8.57
C LYS A 122 4.85 -0.38 -7.79
N ALA A 123 4.79 -0.36 -6.47
CA ALA A 123 5.04 -1.54 -5.65
C ALA A 123 4.04 -2.66 -5.95
N ARG A 124 2.75 -2.33 -6.11
CA ARG A 124 1.67 -3.27 -6.44
C ARG A 124 1.81 -3.84 -7.85
N GLU A 125 2.14 -3.01 -8.83
CA GLU A 125 2.43 -3.45 -10.22
C GLU A 125 3.56 -4.47 -10.23
N LYS A 126 4.67 -4.19 -9.52
CA LYS A 126 5.79 -5.14 -9.40
C LYS A 126 5.40 -6.41 -8.65
N GLN A 127 4.66 -6.32 -7.56
CA GLN A 127 4.13 -7.48 -6.84
C GLN A 127 3.27 -8.36 -7.76
N ALA A 128 2.37 -7.78 -8.55
CA ALA A 128 1.53 -8.51 -9.49
C ALA A 128 2.35 -9.19 -10.60
N ALA A 129 3.36 -8.49 -11.14
CA ALA A 129 4.22 -9.00 -12.18
C ALA A 129 5.14 -10.14 -11.72
N THR A 130 5.62 -10.10 -10.47
CA THR A 130 6.61 -11.09 -9.97
C THR A 130 6.05 -12.09 -8.97
N GLY A 131 4.83 -11.91 -8.48
CA GLY A 131 4.22 -12.73 -7.43
C GLY A 131 4.86 -12.58 -6.03
N LYS A 132 5.65 -11.51 -5.80
CA LYS A 132 6.42 -11.30 -4.56
C LYS A 132 5.75 -10.24 -3.67
N PRO A 133 5.08 -10.61 -2.57
CA PRO A 133 4.42 -9.64 -1.69
C PRO A 133 5.37 -8.65 -1.01
N GLU A 134 6.66 -9.00 -0.93
CA GLU A 134 7.69 -8.21 -0.26
C GLU A 134 7.86 -6.79 -0.84
N TYR A 135 7.52 -6.57 -2.11
CA TYR A 135 7.57 -5.23 -2.72
C TYR A 135 6.67 -4.23 -2.00
N PHE A 136 5.46 -4.64 -1.62
CA PHE A 136 4.54 -3.81 -0.87
C PHE A 136 4.88 -3.83 0.63
N ASP A 137 5.18 -5.00 1.19
CA ASP A 137 5.44 -5.16 2.63
C ASP A 137 6.64 -4.34 3.12
N TYR A 138 7.65 -4.14 2.28
CA TYR A 138 8.83 -3.34 2.63
C TYR A 138 8.66 -1.86 2.35
N LEU A 139 7.72 -1.43 1.49
CA LEU A 139 7.55 -0.03 1.12
C LEU A 139 7.37 0.88 2.36
N ALA A 140 6.55 0.42 3.31
CA ALA A 140 6.31 1.12 4.58
C ALA A 140 7.60 1.40 5.34
N ALA A 141 8.39 0.35 5.56
CA ALA A 141 9.65 0.46 6.29
C ALA A 141 10.67 1.31 5.51
N ASN A 142 10.67 1.22 4.19
CA ASN A 142 11.61 1.93 3.34
C ASN A 142 11.36 3.45 3.39
N ILE A 143 10.10 3.88 3.23
CA ILE A 143 9.74 5.31 3.33
C ILE A 143 9.98 5.81 4.75
N THR A 144 9.60 5.06 5.80
CA THR A 144 9.85 5.47 7.20
C THR A 144 11.33 5.73 7.48
N ASN A 145 12.21 4.82 7.07
CA ASN A 145 13.64 4.93 7.38
C ASN A 145 14.38 5.94 6.49
N LYS A 146 13.97 6.10 5.23
CA LYS A 146 14.71 6.88 4.24
C LYS A 146 14.13 8.27 3.97
N VAL A 147 12.88 8.50 4.38
CA VAL A 147 12.15 9.74 4.13
C VAL A 147 11.73 10.38 5.45
N TRP A 148 10.86 9.72 6.22
CA TRP A 148 10.28 10.31 7.44
C TRP A 148 11.31 10.59 8.52
N GLN A 149 12.10 9.58 8.88
CA GLN A 149 13.10 9.72 9.94
C GLN A 149 14.15 10.81 9.63
N PRO A 150 14.73 10.90 8.42
CA PRO A 150 15.63 12.00 8.07
C PRO A 150 15.00 13.39 8.13
N ILE A 151 13.73 13.54 7.74
CA ILE A 151 13.03 14.85 7.83
C ILE A 151 12.95 15.31 9.28
N ILE A 152 12.54 14.42 10.19
CA ILE A 152 12.44 14.73 11.62
C ILE A 152 13.84 15.04 12.19
N ALA A 153 14.82 14.19 11.90
CA ALA A 153 16.18 14.33 12.43
C ALA A 153 16.86 15.63 11.98
N ASN A 154 16.55 16.13 10.78
CA ASN A 154 17.12 17.37 10.26
C ASN A 154 16.48 18.64 10.87
N ARG A 155 15.25 18.53 11.41
CA ARG A 155 14.47 19.69 11.89
C ARG A 155 14.44 19.81 13.41
N LEU A 156 14.63 18.71 14.13
CA LEU A 156 14.64 18.70 15.58
C LEU A 156 16.07 18.70 16.13
N ALA A 157 16.28 19.37 17.26
CA ALA A 157 17.57 19.40 17.93
C ALA A 157 18.00 17.98 18.33
N PRO A 158 19.25 17.57 18.06
CA PRO A 158 19.71 16.22 18.37
C PRO A 158 19.78 16.03 19.89
N THR A 159 18.91 15.19 20.42
CA THR A 159 18.91 14.77 21.82
C THR A 159 18.96 13.25 21.92
N HIS A 160 19.43 12.73 23.06
CA HIS A 160 19.43 11.29 23.32
C HIS A 160 18.00 10.71 23.25
N GLU A 161 17.01 11.45 23.75
CA GLU A 161 15.61 11.03 23.70
C GLU A 161 15.07 11.01 22.26
N LEU A 162 15.38 12.03 21.46
CA LEU A 162 15.02 12.04 20.04
C LEU A 162 15.64 10.85 19.30
N ALA A 163 16.92 10.55 19.53
CA ALA A 163 17.60 9.41 18.91
C ALA A 163 16.89 8.08 19.23
N LYS A 164 16.48 7.89 20.49
CA LYS A 164 15.72 6.71 20.95
C LYS A 164 14.34 6.65 20.29
N GLN A 165 13.61 7.76 20.20
CA GLN A 165 12.31 7.83 19.55
C GLN A 165 12.39 7.55 18.05
N LEU A 166 13.39 8.08 17.37
CA LEU A 166 13.64 7.81 15.94
C LEU A 166 13.98 6.33 15.70
N GLN A 167 14.76 5.71 16.60
CA GLN A 167 15.04 4.28 16.53
C GLN A 167 13.75 3.44 16.74
N GLN A 168 12.91 3.82 17.71
CA GLN A 168 11.63 3.15 17.92
C GLN A 168 10.69 3.32 16.72
N PHE A 169 10.67 4.51 16.11
CA PHE A 169 9.88 4.79 14.91
C PHE A 169 10.32 3.95 13.71
N ALA A 170 11.63 3.84 13.48
CA ALA A 170 12.23 3.01 12.44
C ALA A 170 11.86 1.52 12.56
N LEU A 171 11.74 1.03 13.80
CA LEU A 171 11.39 -0.37 14.11
C LEU A 171 9.88 -0.61 14.13
N ASN A 172 9.06 0.44 14.26
CA ASN A 172 7.61 0.32 14.34
C ASN A 172 6.98 0.24 12.95
N LYS A 173 6.89 -0.99 12.43
CA LYS A 173 6.24 -1.28 11.15
C LYS A 173 4.77 -0.83 11.11
N GLU A 174 4.06 -0.87 12.23
CA GLU A 174 2.62 -0.56 12.26
C GLU A 174 2.36 0.89 11.89
N ILE A 175 3.16 1.82 12.40
CA ILE A 175 3.00 3.25 12.11
C ILE A 175 3.30 3.55 10.64
N GLY A 176 4.35 2.95 10.07
CA GLY A 176 4.66 3.10 8.64
C GLY A 176 3.52 2.61 7.74
N HIS A 177 2.88 1.49 8.08
CA HIS A 177 1.71 1.00 7.35
C HIS A 177 0.48 1.89 7.54
N LYS A 178 0.26 2.45 8.75
CA LYS A 178 -0.84 3.40 9.00
C LYS A 178 -0.72 4.65 8.14
N ILE A 179 0.48 5.23 8.07
CA ILE A 179 0.77 6.41 7.23
C ILE A 179 0.46 6.11 5.75
N LEU A 180 0.95 4.98 5.24
CA LEU A 180 0.65 4.56 3.87
C LEU A 180 -0.85 4.38 3.63
N HIS A 181 -1.54 3.72 4.55
CA HIS A 181 -2.98 3.46 4.43
C HIS A 181 -3.80 4.75 4.45
N GLN A 182 -3.40 5.75 5.23
CA GLN A 182 -4.04 7.06 5.23
C GLN A 182 -3.86 7.80 3.90
N CYS A 183 -2.65 7.76 3.33
CA CYS A 183 -2.42 8.35 2.01
C CYS A 183 -3.25 7.65 0.92
N ILE A 184 -3.37 6.33 0.99
CA ILE A 184 -4.21 5.56 0.05
C ILE A 184 -5.68 5.99 0.17
N ILE A 185 -6.23 6.03 1.39
CA ILE A 185 -7.63 6.44 1.61
C ILE A 185 -7.86 7.87 1.11
N ALA A 186 -6.99 8.82 1.48
CA ALA A 186 -7.17 10.22 1.11
C ALA A 186 -7.22 10.41 -0.42
N TYR A 187 -6.36 9.70 -1.15
CA TYR A 187 -6.38 9.72 -2.61
C TYR A 187 -7.63 9.05 -3.19
N GLU A 188 -8.07 7.93 -2.61
CA GLU A 188 -9.29 7.23 -3.05
C GLU A 188 -10.55 8.08 -2.84
N GLU A 189 -10.63 8.80 -1.71
CA GLU A 189 -11.70 9.75 -1.41
C GLU A 189 -11.71 10.93 -2.38
N GLU A 190 -10.53 11.46 -2.73
CA GLU A 190 -10.39 12.53 -3.73
C GLU A 190 -10.75 12.05 -5.14
N ALA A 191 -10.23 10.91 -5.58
CA ALA A 191 -10.57 10.32 -6.88
C ALA A 191 -12.06 9.99 -6.98
N TYR A 192 -12.69 9.55 -5.87
CA TYR A 192 -14.12 9.37 -5.80
C TYR A 192 -14.87 10.70 -5.91
N ALA A 193 -14.46 11.73 -5.16
CA ALA A 193 -15.05 13.06 -5.23
C ALA A 193 -14.96 13.63 -6.65
N ASP A 194 -13.80 13.51 -7.30
CA ASP A 194 -13.59 13.92 -8.68
C ASP A 194 -14.50 13.14 -9.62
N SER A 195 -14.62 11.81 -9.49
CA SER A 195 -15.52 11.02 -10.34
C SER A 195 -17.01 11.40 -10.21
N VAL A 196 -17.41 11.88 -9.04
CA VAL A 196 -18.77 12.36 -8.75
C VAL A 196 -18.98 13.78 -9.31
N HIS A 197 -17.96 14.64 -9.29
CA HIS A 197 -18.05 16.03 -9.75
C HIS A 197 -17.70 16.21 -11.24
N SER A 198 -16.95 15.26 -11.82
CA SER A 198 -16.52 15.24 -13.21
C SER A 198 -17.44 14.39 -14.09
N SER A 199 -18.51 13.82 -13.55
CA SER A 199 -19.62 13.37 -14.39
C SER A 199 -20.29 14.61 -14.95
N PRO A 200 -20.11 14.95 -16.24
CA PRO A 200 -20.87 16.04 -16.82
C PRO A 200 -22.35 15.73 -16.57
N SER A 201 -23.09 16.71 -16.06
CA SER A 201 -24.55 16.66 -15.97
C SER A 201 -25.16 16.70 -17.37
N TYR A 202 -24.83 15.73 -18.21
CA TYR A 202 -25.67 15.40 -19.34
C TYR A 202 -26.83 14.61 -18.76
N THR A 203 -27.98 15.28 -18.62
CA THR A 203 -29.28 14.64 -18.46
C THR A 203 -29.58 13.80 -19.71
N TYR A 204 -28.89 12.68 -19.89
CA TYR A 204 -29.41 11.55 -20.65
C TYR A 204 -30.11 10.67 -19.64
N ALA A 205 -31.43 10.73 -19.61
CA ALA A 205 -32.21 9.77 -18.83
C ALA A 205 -31.97 8.38 -19.43
N PHE A 206 -31.11 7.58 -18.81
CA PHE A 206 -30.89 6.21 -19.26
C PHE A 206 -32.20 5.42 -19.16
N THR A 207 -32.63 4.84 -20.29
CA THR A 207 -33.76 3.92 -20.33
C THR A 207 -33.29 2.54 -19.89
N TRP A 208 -33.96 1.97 -18.90
CA TRP A 208 -33.67 0.64 -18.40
C TRP A 208 -34.32 -0.41 -19.29
N THR A 209 -33.56 -1.44 -19.66
CA THR A 209 -34.15 -2.66 -20.22
C THR A 209 -34.75 -3.51 -19.11
N GLN A 210 -35.72 -4.36 -19.46
CA GLN A 210 -36.34 -5.29 -18.52
C GLN A 210 -35.30 -6.23 -17.85
N ASP A 211 -34.28 -6.67 -18.62
CA ASP A 211 -33.17 -7.47 -18.10
C ASP A 211 -32.34 -6.70 -17.06
N GLN A 212 -32.01 -5.43 -17.33
CA GLN A 212 -31.27 -4.59 -16.38
C GLN A 212 -32.08 -4.32 -15.10
N GLU A 213 -33.39 -4.09 -15.21
CA GLU A 213 -34.25 -3.93 -14.02
C GLU A 213 -34.25 -5.18 -13.15
N GLN A 214 -34.35 -6.36 -13.78
CA GLN A 214 -34.32 -7.64 -13.10
C GLN A 214 -32.97 -7.89 -12.43
N ARG A 215 -31.86 -7.70 -13.15
CA ARG A 215 -30.49 -7.86 -12.62
C ARG A 215 -30.19 -6.91 -11.47
N TYR A 216 -30.65 -5.66 -11.57
CA TYR A 216 -30.54 -4.69 -10.48
C TYR A 216 -31.35 -5.10 -9.25
N GLY A 217 -32.61 -5.52 -9.43
CA GLY A 217 -33.45 -6.00 -8.33
C GLY A 217 -32.78 -7.14 -7.57
N ILE A 218 -32.28 -8.14 -8.30
CA ILE A 218 -31.53 -9.27 -7.71
C ILE A 218 -30.29 -8.79 -6.96
N ALA A 219 -29.49 -7.90 -7.55
CA ALA A 219 -28.26 -7.40 -6.93
C ALA A 219 -28.56 -6.60 -5.64
N LEU A 220 -29.58 -5.75 -5.67
CA LEU A 220 -30.00 -4.92 -4.54
C LEU A 220 -30.55 -5.78 -3.40
N ASP A 221 -31.43 -6.74 -3.69
CA ASP A 221 -31.99 -7.64 -2.69
C ASP A 221 -30.90 -8.50 -2.05
N THR A 222 -29.94 -8.96 -2.85
CA THR A 222 -28.81 -9.73 -2.35
C THR A 222 -27.91 -8.90 -1.43
N LEU A 223 -27.68 -7.63 -1.76
CA LEU A 223 -26.92 -6.70 -0.91
C LEU A 223 -27.66 -6.42 0.40
N ARG A 224 -28.96 -6.11 0.35
CA ARG A 224 -29.81 -5.89 1.53
C ARG A 224 -29.85 -7.11 2.44
N LYS A 225 -29.97 -8.31 1.85
CA LYS A 225 -29.90 -9.58 2.59
C LYS A 225 -28.55 -9.74 3.29
N THR A 226 -27.45 -9.45 2.59
CA THR A 226 -26.09 -9.50 3.18
C THR A 226 -25.94 -8.52 4.34
N ILE A 227 -26.46 -7.30 4.20
CA ILE A 227 -26.44 -6.28 5.26
C ILE A 227 -27.23 -6.77 6.49
N ASN A 228 -28.42 -7.33 6.29
CA ASN A 228 -29.30 -7.75 7.39
C ASN A 228 -28.85 -9.06 8.07
N GLU A 229 -28.31 -10.02 7.32
CA GLU A 229 -27.93 -11.33 7.87
C GLU A 229 -26.53 -11.33 8.49
N VAL A 230 -25.62 -10.47 7.99
CA VAL A 230 -24.20 -10.63 8.25
C VAL A 230 -23.62 -9.45 9.07
N ILE A 231 -24.24 -8.27 9.07
CA ILE A 231 -23.76 -7.11 9.82
C ILE A 231 -24.44 -7.03 11.20
N SER A 232 -23.77 -7.54 12.23
CA SER A 232 -24.20 -7.39 13.63
C SER A 232 -23.88 -6.02 14.23
N LYS A 233 -23.00 -5.23 13.60
CA LYS A 233 -22.54 -3.92 14.10
C LYS A 233 -23.39 -2.76 13.55
N PRO A 234 -24.07 -1.97 14.40
CA PRO A 234 -25.00 -0.93 13.97
C PRO A 234 -24.41 0.14 13.05
N HIS A 235 -23.14 0.52 13.26
CA HIS A 235 -22.49 1.58 12.46
C HIS A 235 -22.21 1.13 11.03
N LEU A 236 -21.72 -0.11 10.83
CA LEU A 236 -21.50 -0.68 9.49
C LEU A 236 -22.80 -0.85 8.72
N LYS A 237 -23.88 -1.20 9.43
CA LYS A 237 -25.22 -1.32 8.84
C LYS A 237 -25.69 0.05 8.32
N LYS A 238 -25.55 1.08 9.14
CA LYS A 238 -25.91 2.47 8.78
C LYS A 238 -25.11 2.97 7.57
N ASP A 239 -23.82 2.68 7.50
CA ASP A 239 -22.99 3.09 6.35
C ASP A 239 -23.37 2.34 5.07
N ALA A 240 -23.63 1.04 5.16
CA ALA A 240 -24.10 0.25 4.02
C ALA A 240 -25.49 0.68 3.53
N GLU A 241 -26.39 1.06 4.44
CA GLU A 241 -27.70 1.62 4.10
C GLU A 241 -27.59 2.97 3.39
N LYS A 242 -26.65 3.85 3.79
CA LYS A 242 -26.38 5.11 3.07
C LYS A 242 -25.95 4.87 1.62
N ILE A 243 -25.09 3.88 1.39
CA ILE A 243 -24.64 3.51 0.04
C ILE A 243 -25.83 3.06 -0.81
N ILE A 244 -26.74 2.25 -0.26
CA ILE A 244 -27.97 1.86 -0.96
C ILE A 244 -28.82 3.08 -1.31
N ILE A 245 -29.04 3.99 -0.36
CA ILE A 245 -29.82 5.21 -0.59
C ILE A 245 -29.21 6.04 -1.73
N GLN A 246 -27.89 6.18 -1.75
CA GLN A 246 -27.18 6.88 -2.82
C GLN A 246 -27.37 6.19 -4.18
N ILE A 247 -27.15 4.87 -4.26
CA ILE A 247 -27.35 4.10 -5.50
C ILE A 247 -28.80 4.20 -5.99
N GLU A 248 -29.78 4.10 -5.09
CA GLU A 248 -31.20 4.25 -5.43
C GLU A 248 -31.54 5.68 -5.89
N SER A 249 -30.91 6.70 -5.31
CA SER A 249 -31.07 8.09 -5.77
C SER A 249 -30.56 8.28 -7.21
N HIS A 250 -29.43 7.67 -7.57
CA HIS A 250 -28.92 7.68 -8.95
C HIS A 250 -29.81 6.89 -9.92
N LYS A 251 -30.36 5.75 -9.49
CA LYS A 251 -31.35 5.02 -10.30
C LYS A 251 -32.59 5.89 -10.58
N LEU A 252 -33.10 6.61 -9.56
CA LEU A 252 -34.26 7.50 -9.71
C LEU A 252 -33.94 8.71 -10.60
N ALA A 253 -32.75 9.29 -10.45
CA ALA A 253 -32.28 10.39 -11.28
C ALA A 253 -31.99 9.98 -12.74
N LYS A 254 -31.80 8.68 -12.99
CA LYS A 254 -31.42 8.11 -14.30
C LYS A 254 -30.16 8.76 -14.86
N ASP A 255 -29.25 9.16 -13.98
CA ASP A 255 -28.02 9.91 -14.28
C ASP A 255 -26.80 8.99 -14.47
N ILE A 256 -26.91 7.72 -14.07
CA ILE A 256 -25.86 6.70 -14.21
C ILE A 256 -26.36 5.53 -15.07
N ASN A 257 -25.45 4.97 -15.88
CA ASN A 257 -25.71 3.78 -16.68
C ASN A 257 -26.20 2.61 -15.78
N PRO A 258 -27.29 1.91 -16.15
CA PRO A 258 -27.82 0.78 -15.39
C PRO A 258 -26.81 -0.32 -15.05
N ASP A 259 -25.94 -0.71 -16.00
CA ASP A 259 -24.93 -1.74 -15.77
C ASP A 259 -23.86 -1.29 -14.76
N THR A 260 -23.53 0.01 -14.73
CA THR A 260 -22.63 0.59 -13.73
C THR A 260 -23.25 0.54 -12.33
N LEU A 261 -24.55 0.85 -12.20
CA LEU A 261 -25.26 0.75 -10.92
C LEU A 261 -25.36 -0.71 -10.44
N ILE A 262 -25.61 -1.67 -11.35
CA ILE A 262 -25.62 -3.10 -11.04
C ILE A 262 -24.23 -3.55 -10.55
N ALA A 263 -23.17 -3.17 -11.26
CA ALA A 263 -21.80 -3.47 -10.85
C ALA A 263 -21.46 -2.87 -9.48
N CYS A 264 -21.90 -1.64 -9.21
CA CYS A 264 -21.71 -0.98 -7.93
C CYS A 264 -22.36 -1.77 -6.78
N LEU A 265 -23.59 -2.27 -6.97
CA LEU A 265 -24.28 -3.13 -5.98
C LEU A 265 -23.53 -4.45 -5.73
N VAL A 266 -23.07 -5.12 -6.78
CA VAL A 266 -22.32 -6.38 -6.68
C VAL A 266 -20.98 -6.18 -5.97
N ASN A 267 -20.26 -5.11 -6.31
CA ASN A 267 -18.97 -4.79 -5.72
C ASN A 267 -19.09 -4.43 -4.24
N ASN A 268 -20.09 -3.61 -3.87
CA ASN A 268 -20.36 -3.28 -2.48
C ASN A 268 -20.72 -4.51 -1.64
N LYS A 269 -21.46 -5.47 -2.22
CA LYS A 269 -21.73 -6.76 -1.55
C LYS A 269 -20.44 -7.53 -1.28
N GLN A 270 -19.56 -7.65 -2.28
CA GLN A 270 -18.30 -8.37 -2.12
C GLN A 270 -17.41 -7.70 -1.07
N PHE A 271 -17.31 -6.37 -1.11
CA PHE A 271 -16.58 -5.59 -0.12
C PHE A 271 -17.11 -5.80 1.30
N LEU A 272 -18.42 -5.66 1.52
CA LEU A 272 -19.04 -5.88 2.82
C LEU A 272 -18.82 -7.32 3.31
N THR A 273 -18.97 -8.31 2.43
CA THR A 273 -18.70 -9.71 2.78
C THR A 273 -17.25 -9.92 3.22
N ALA A 274 -16.29 -9.31 2.51
CA ALA A 274 -14.88 -9.41 2.83
C ALA A 274 -14.52 -8.68 4.14
N ARG A 275 -15.08 -7.48 4.35
CA ARG A 275 -14.91 -6.71 5.60
C ARG A 275 -15.47 -7.46 6.80
N ILE A 276 -16.64 -8.09 6.66
CA ILE A 276 -17.25 -8.87 7.75
C ILE A 276 -16.43 -10.12 8.03
N ARG A 277 -15.98 -10.85 7.00
CA ARG A 277 -15.08 -12.00 7.20
C ARG A 277 -13.82 -11.59 7.95
N LYS A 278 -13.20 -10.46 7.58
CA LYS A 278 -12.04 -9.91 8.30
C LYS A 278 -12.36 -9.67 9.77
N GLU A 279 -13.50 -9.07 10.10
CA GLU A 279 -13.89 -8.83 11.49
C GLU A 279 -14.17 -10.12 12.25
N GLN A 280 -14.86 -11.10 11.65
CA GLN A 280 -15.06 -12.42 12.23
C GLN A 280 -13.72 -13.13 12.50
N TYR A 281 -12.76 -13.02 11.57
CA TYR A 281 -11.42 -13.56 11.76
C TYR A 281 -10.65 -12.84 12.86
N LEU A 282 -10.79 -11.52 12.99
CA LEU A 282 -10.17 -10.76 14.07
C LEU A 282 -10.77 -11.13 15.43
N GLU A 283 -12.10 -11.27 15.53
CA GLU A 283 -12.79 -11.72 16.74
C GLU A 283 -12.41 -13.17 17.12
N GLN A 284 -12.28 -14.07 16.13
CA GLN A 284 -11.79 -15.43 16.37
C GLN A 284 -10.31 -15.43 16.79
N ALA A 285 -9.46 -14.64 16.15
CA ALA A 285 -8.05 -14.50 16.52
C ALA A 285 -7.89 -13.92 17.94
N GLU A 286 -8.76 -13.00 18.34
CA GLU A 286 -8.79 -12.44 19.69
C GLU A 286 -9.23 -13.47 20.72
N LYS A 287 -10.25 -14.30 20.42
CA LYS A 287 -10.62 -15.46 21.25
C LYS A 287 -9.50 -16.49 21.36
N LEU A 288 -8.72 -16.68 20.29
CA LEU A 288 -7.60 -17.62 20.24
C LEU A 288 -6.30 -17.07 20.88
N LYS A 289 -6.19 -15.75 21.12
CA LYS A 289 -5.07 -15.18 21.90
C LYS A 289 -5.02 -15.70 23.34
N GLY A 290 -6.12 -16.24 23.87
CA GLY A 290 -6.17 -16.92 25.17
C GLY A 290 -5.59 -18.34 25.18
N VAL A 291 -5.40 -18.97 24.01
CA VAL A 291 -4.92 -20.37 23.89
C VAL A 291 -3.73 -20.43 22.93
N GLY A 292 -2.54 -20.11 23.44
CA GLY A 292 -1.24 -20.64 22.98
C GLY A 292 -0.84 -20.58 21.49
N PHE A 293 -1.56 -19.92 20.58
CA PHE A 293 -1.31 -19.99 19.13
C PHE A 293 -1.23 -18.60 18.47
N LYS A 294 -0.16 -17.86 18.78
CA LYS A 294 0.14 -16.56 18.15
C LYS A 294 0.48 -16.67 16.65
N ILE A 295 1.01 -17.80 16.20
CA ILE A 295 1.45 -18.02 14.80
C ILE A 295 0.24 -18.26 13.88
N LEU A 296 -0.75 -19.04 14.34
CA LEU A 296 -1.93 -19.36 13.54
C LEU A 296 -2.83 -18.14 13.36
N GLY A 297 -2.98 -17.30 14.39
CA GLY A 297 -3.73 -16.04 14.30
C GLY A 297 -3.12 -15.05 13.30
N GLY A 298 -1.78 -14.94 13.25
CA GLY A 298 -1.09 -14.09 12.28
C GLY A 298 -1.26 -14.57 10.83
N LEU A 299 -1.20 -15.89 10.61
CA LEU A 299 -1.36 -16.50 9.29
C LEU A 299 -2.78 -16.36 8.73
N MET A 300 -3.78 -16.46 9.61
CA MET A 300 -5.19 -16.25 9.26
C MET A 300 -5.51 -14.79 8.91
N ILE A 301 -4.89 -13.83 9.61
CA ILE A 301 -5.03 -12.40 9.29
C ILE A 301 -4.37 -12.08 7.94
N ALA A 302 -3.18 -12.63 7.67
CA ALA A 302 -2.51 -12.48 6.38
C ALA A 302 -3.34 -13.05 5.22
N PHE A 303 -3.99 -14.21 5.43
CA PHE A 303 -4.87 -14.84 4.43
C PHE A 303 -6.14 -14.02 4.17
N ALA A 304 -6.74 -13.43 5.21
CA ALA A 304 -7.89 -12.54 5.07
C ALA A 304 -7.54 -11.26 4.31
N ILE A 305 -6.35 -10.69 4.55
CA ILE A 305 -5.85 -9.52 3.81
C ILE A 305 -5.60 -9.89 2.34
N ALA A 306 -4.96 -11.04 2.07
CA ALA A 306 -4.70 -11.53 0.72
C ALA A 306 -5.97 -11.70 -0.13
N LEU A 307 -7.05 -12.22 0.47
CA LEU A 307 -8.36 -12.37 -0.18
C LEU A 307 -9.05 -11.04 -0.49
N ILE A 308 -8.82 -10.00 0.31
CA ILE A 308 -9.35 -8.64 0.05
C ILE A 308 -8.61 -8.02 -1.13
N THR A 309 -7.28 -8.18 -1.20
CA THR A 309 -6.46 -7.66 -2.29
C THR A 309 -6.70 -8.38 -3.63
N SER A 310 -6.99 -9.68 -3.64
CA SER A 310 -7.24 -10.41 -4.89
C SER A 310 -8.62 -10.13 -5.49
N GLY A 311 -9.64 -9.82 -4.67
CA GLY A 311 -10.95 -9.37 -5.15
C GLY A 311 -10.93 -8.01 -5.86
N PHE A 312 -9.95 -7.16 -5.53
CA PHE A 312 -9.81 -5.81 -6.09
C PHE A 312 -9.16 -5.77 -7.48
N PHE A 313 -8.43 -6.82 -7.88
CA PHE A 313 -7.62 -6.81 -9.11
C PHE A 313 -8.41 -7.23 -10.37
N LEU A 314 -9.57 -7.88 -10.22
CA LEU A 314 -10.40 -8.31 -11.34
C LEU A 314 -11.38 -7.25 -11.84
N THR A 315 -11.44 -6.07 -11.22
CA THR A 315 -12.50 -5.08 -11.46
C THR A 315 -12.02 -3.75 -12.06
N SER A 316 -10.71 -3.55 -12.23
CA SER A 316 -10.12 -2.31 -12.77
C SER A 316 -9.63 -2.42 -14.23
N ILE A 317 -9.80 -3.57 -14.90
CA ILE A 317 -9.44 -3.74 -16.31
C ILE A 317 -10.72 -4.00 -17.14
N PRO A 318 -11.16 -3.07 -18.00
CA PRO A 318 -12.20 -3.33 -18.96
C PRO A 318 -11.60 -3.98 -20.22
N ILE A 319 -11.10 -5.21 -20.12
CA ILE A 319 -10.75 -6.03 -21.29
C ILE A 319 -11.17 -7.47 -20.99
N GLY A 320 -12.09 -7.98 -21.82
CA GLY A 320 -12.64 -9.32 -21.68
C GLY A 320 -11.58 -10.41 -21.81
N VAL A 321 -11.71 -11.44 -20.96
CA VAL A 321 -11.83 -12.87 -21.31
C VAL A 321 -11.82 -13.68 -20.02
N ASN A 322 -12.85 -14.52 -19.87
CA ASN A 322 -12.91 -15.63 -18.91
C ASN A 322 -11.68 -16.54 -19.04
N ILE A 323 -10.85 -16.69 -18.00
CA ILE A 323 -10.11 -17.91 -17.60
C ILE A 323 -9.52 -17.64 -16.21
N ALA A 324 -10.17 -18.09 -15.12
CA ALA A 324 -9.51 -18.24 -13.81
C ALA A 324 -10.29 -19.14 -12.81
N PHE A 325 -11.25 -19.97 -13.25
CA PHE A 325 -12.08 -20.75 -12.33
C PHE A 325 -11.64 -22.21 -12.12
N LEU A 326 -10.51 -22.66 -12.69
CA LEU A 326 -10.14 -24.09 -12.69
C LEU A 326 -8.84 -24.50 -11.97
N THR A 327 -8.06 -23.57 -11.43
CA THR A 327 -6.75 -23.91 -10.79
C THR A 327 -6.74 -23.86 -9.26
N GLY A 328 -7.76 -23.29 -8.61
CA GLY A 328 -7.81 -23.19 -7.14
C GLY A 328 -8.27 -24.46 -6.39
N GLY A 329 -8.90 -25.41 -7.08
CA GLY A 329 -9.50 -26.60 -6.45
C GLY A 329 -8.56 -27.78 -6.21
N PHE A 330 -7.38 -27.81 -6.85
CA PHE A 330 -6.54 -29.02 -6.89
C PHE A 330 -5.42 -29.04 -5.82
N PHE A 331 -5.05 -27.90 -5.24
CA PHE A 331 -3.92 -27.82 -4.30
C PHE A 331 -4.26 -28.17 -2.83
N ILE A 332 -5.54 -28.20 -2.45
CA ILE A 332 -5.95 -28.47 -1.06
C ILE A 332 -6.06 -29.98 -0.78
N GLY A 333 -6.05 -30.84 -1.80
CA GLY A 333 -6.15 -32.30 -1.63
C GLY A 333 -4.85 -33.03 -1.23
N THR A 334 -3.67 -32.44 -1.46
CA THR A 334 -2.40 -33.20 -1.39
C THR A 334 -1.48 -32.86 -0.21
N MET A 335 -1.69 -31.73 0.49
CA MET A 335 -0.87 -31.37 1.67
C MET A 335 -1.34 -31.99 3.00
N GLY A 336 -2.49 -32.66 3.04
CA GLY A 336 -3.06 -33.24 4.25
C GLY A 336 -2.48 -34.59 4.72
N MET A 337 -1.62 -35.26 3.94
CA MET A 337 -1.21 -36.66 4.23
C MET A 337 0.26 -36.87 4.64
N ARG A 338 1.09 -35.82 4.80
CA ARG A 338 2.54 -36.01 5.06
C ARG A 338 3.07 -35.63 6.45
N PHE A 339 2.24 -35.17 7.38
CA PHE A 339 2.73 -34.65 8.66
C PHE A 339 2.56 -35.53 9.91
N PHE A 340 2.18 -36.81 9.77
CA PHE A 340 2.19 -37.74 10.91
C PHE A 340 3.01 -39.00 10.62
N LYS A 341 4.32 -38.92 10.84
CA LYS A 341 5.15 -40.08 11.14
C LYS A 341 6.02 -39.77 12.36
N LYS A 342 5.79 -40.50 13.45
CA LYS A 342 6.55 -40.43 14.70
C LYS A 342 8.04 -40.70 14.43
N PRO A 343 8.98 -40.04 15.14
CA PRO A 343 10.38 -40.44 15.10
C PRO A 343 10.65 -41.54 16.13
N ASP A 344 11.26 -42.63 15.67
CA ASP A 344 11.93 -43.61 16.53
C ASP A 344 13.33 -43.08 16.89
N ILE A 345 13.64 -43.15 18.18
CA ILE A 345 14.93 -42.81 18.77
C ILE A 345 15.87 -44.00 18.61
N LYS A 346 17.07 -43.78 18.07
CA LYS A 346 18.28 -44.54 18.44
C LYS A 346 19.49 -43.62 18.53
N ALA A 347 20.15 -43.71 19.68
CA ALA A 347 21.47 -43.15 19.96
C ALA A 347 22.57 -44.01 19.32
N SER A 348 23.68 -43.36 18.94
CA SER A 348 25.00 -43.98 18.82
C SER A 348 26.06 -42.89 18.64
N ASP A 349 27.14 -43.03 19.40
CA ASP A 349 28.27 -42.12 19.62
C ASP A 349 29.26 -42.01 18.45
N ALA A 350 30.05 -40.92 18.45
CA ALA A 350 31.50 -40.81 18.20
C ALA A 350 31.83 -39.36 17.79
N GLU A 351 32.37 -38.49 18.65
CA GLU A 351 33.78 -38.35 19.10
C GLU A 351 34.69 -37.58 18.10
N ASN A 352 35.23 -36.45 18.61
CA ASN A 352 36.44 -35.68 18.24
C ASN A 352 36.73 -35.28 16.78
N ASP A 353 36.96 -33.99 16.51
CA ASP A 353 38.32 -33.41 16.60
C ASP A 353 38.34 -31.86 16.50
N ARG A 354 39.45 -31.31 17.01
CA ARG A 354 39.87 -29.91 17.27
C ARG A 354 39.89 -29.01 16.00
N SER A 355 39.91 -27.67 16.03
CA SER A 355 40.85 -26.76 16.71
C SER A 355 40.51 -25.29 16.40
N GLU A 356 40.69 -24.45 17.42
CA GLU A 356 41.24 -23.08 17.46
C GLU A 356 41.22 -22.18 16.19
N LEU A 357 40.67 -20.96 16.34
CA LEU A 357 41.47 -19.75 16.18
C LEU A 357 40.83 -18.54 16.89
N ASN A 358 41.47 -18.12 17.98
CA ASN A 358 41.37 -16.78 18.56
C ASN A 358 42.31 -15.85 17.80
N VAL A 359 41.85 -14.69 17.35
CA VAL A 359 42.68 -13.46 17.29
C VAL A 359 41.77 -12.27 17.59
N GLY A 360 42.03 -11.62 18.72
CA GLY A 360 41.61 -10.24 18.99
C GLY A 360 42.73 -9.24 18.69
N ILE A 361 42.51 -8.00 19.15
CA ILE A 361 43.34 -6.77 19.09
C ILE A 361 42.87 -5.86 17.94
N ALA A 362 42.07 -4.81 18.17
CA ALA A 362 42.23 -3.58 18.97
C ALA A 362 42.89 -2.43 18.19
N LEU A 363 42.14 -1.34 18.02
CA LEU A 363 42.40 0.00 18.58
C LEU A 363 41.07 0.76 18.69
#